data_AF-A0A960Y2J5-F1
#
_entry.id   AF-A0A960Y2J5-F1
#
_cell.length_a   1.000
_cell.length_b   1.000
_cell.length_c   1.000
_cell.angle_alpha   90.00
_cell.angle_beta   90.00
_cell.angle_gamma   90.00
#
_symmetry.space_group_name_H-M   'P 1'
#
loop_
_entity.id
_entity.type
_entity.pdbx_description
1 polymer ?
#
loop_
_entity_poly.entity_id
_entity_poly.type
_entity_poly.pdbx_seq_one_letter_code
_entity_poly.pdbx_strand_id
1 'polypeptide(L)'
;MKVPVLLFFLFLGQIFSESISTTLNDEKQVQTFHVVTSKIRCICLPSLPIKSCSFNNCEISALLKFFIENQIRKGMTSEEIIQKMQTGFGKEVIDDPIVQKLLNSGNEGMVNNIVFGFGEKILAEPDSFPINLTIGLFGLLGIVGIFLYFKKNSRSSQPNPPPQKKDSNLDKYLKELD
;
A
#
# COMPACT_ATOMS: atom_id res chain seq x y z
N MET A 1 11.88 -32.74 -11.79
CA MET A 1 12.16 -31.52 -10.99
C MET A 1 11.86 -30.29 -11.82
N LYS A 2 10.86 -29.47 -11.49
CA LYS A 2 10.64 -28.07 -11.94
C LYS A 2 9.25 -27.57 -11.50
N VAL A 3 9.00 -27.51 -10.20
CA VAL A 3 7.84 -26.80 -9.61
C VAL A 3 8.25 -25.83 -8.47
N PRO A 4 9.46 -25.22 -8.38
CA PRO A 4 9.73 -24.27 -7.28
C PRO A 4 9.45 -22.80 -7.62
N VAL A 5 9.21 -22.43 -8.89
CA VAL A 5 9.16 -21.00 -9.28
C VAL A 5 7.79 -20.36 -9.05
N LEU A 6 6.70 -21.12 -9.19
CA LEU A 6 5.34 -20.57 -9.02
C LEU A 6 5.01 -20.30 -7.54
N LEU A 7 5.57 -21.09 -6.62
CA LEU A 7 5.37 -20.92 -5.18
C LEU A 7 6.11 -19.69 -4.61
N PHE A 8 7.20 -19.27 -5.26
CA PHE A 8 8.02 -18.14 -4.80
C PHE A 8 7.37 -16.78 -5.07
N PHE A 9 6.57 -16.66 -6.13
CA PHE A 9 5.87 -15.39 -6.46
C PHE A 9 4.62 -15.14 -5.61
N LEU A 10 3.99 -16.17 -5.04
CA LEU A 10 2.81 -16.02 -4.18
C LEU A 10 3.16 -15.52 -2.77
N PHE A 11 4.42 -15.65 -2.33
CA PHE A 11 4.85 -15.22 -0.99
C PHE A 11 5.32 -13.75 -0.90
N LEU A 12 5.56 -13.09 -2.03
CA LEU A 12 6.08 -11.70 -2.06
C LEU A 12 4.99 -10.63 -1.96
N GLY A 13 3.70 -11.01 -1.96
CA GLY A 13 2.58 -10.07 -2.06
C GLY A 13 2.10 -9.42 -0.76
N GLN A 14 2.62 -9.78 0.42
CA GLN A 14 1.98 -9.42 1.70
C GLN A 14 2.79 -8.54 2.66
N ILE A 15 3.79 -7.78 2.19
CA ILE A 15 4.54 -6.91 3.11
C ILE A 15 4.61 -5.47 2.60
N PHE A 16 3.45 -4.85 2.42
CA PHE A 16 3.35 -3.40 2.58
C PHE A 16 3.00 -3.12 4.05
N SER A 17 4.01 -3.17 4.91
CA SER A 17 3.88 -2.73 6.30
C SER A 17 3.94 -1.21 6.31
N GLU A 18 2.78 -0.56 6.18
CA GLU A 18 2.67 0.89 6.32
C GLU A 18 2.84 1.25 7.81
N SER A 19 4.05 1.70 8.18
CA SER A 19 4.35 2.06 9.57
C SER A 19 3.79 3.45 9.90
N ILE A 20 2.75 3.49 10.74
CA ILE A 20 2.36 4.71 11.45
C ILE A 20 2.85 4.59 12.88
N SER A 21 3.54 5.62 13.38
CA SER A 21 3.88 5.68 14.80
C SER A 21 2.68 6.19 15.58
N THR A 22 2.16 5.35 16.48
CA THR A 22 1.11 5.69 17.43
C THR A 22 1.55 5.35 18.85
N THR A 23 1.03 6.07 19.84
CA THR A 23 1.26 5.76 21.26
C THR A 23 0.15 4.90 21.88
N LEU A 24 -0.77 4.39 21.07
CA LEU A 24 -1.84 3.47 21.47
C LEU A 24 -1.30 2.03 21.54
N ASN A 25 -1.66 1.31 22.61
CA ASN A 25 -1.20 -0.08 22.84
C ASN A 25 -2.29 -1.13 22.56
N ASP A 26 -3.57 -0.73 22.59
CA ASP A 26 -4.69 -1.63 22.33
C ASP A 26 -4.92 -1.81 20.83
N GLU A 27 -5.07 -3.05 20.38
CA GLU A 27 -5.19 -3.37 18.96
C GLU A 27 -6.41 -2.71 18.32
N LYS A 28 -7.56 -2.66 19.01
CA LYS A 28 -8.76 -2.01 18.49
C LYS A 28 -8.55 -0.51 18.35
N GLN A 29 -7.94 0.13 19.35
CA GLN A 29 -7.59 1.54 19.29
C GLN A 29 -6.63 1.86 18.15
N VAL A 30 -5.61 1.02 17.93
CA VAL A 30 -4.67 1.15 16.82
C VAL A 30 -5.41 1.02 15.48
N GLN A 31 -6.31 0.05 15.32
CA GLN A 31 -7.12 -0.10 14.11
C GLN A 31 -8.01 1.13 13.88
N THR A 32 -8.69 1.64 14.90
CA THR A 32 -9.47 2.89 14.81
C THR A 32 -8.59 4.06 14.37
N PHE A 33 -7.39 4.17 14.93
CA PHE A 33 -6.43 5.21 14.56
C PHE A 33 -6.02 5.12 13.08
N HIS A 34 -5.72 3.92 12.58
CA HIS A 34 -5.42 3.70 11.16
C HIS A 34 -6.59 4.10 10.25
N VAL A 35 -7.82 3.72 10.62
CA VAL A 35 -9.02 4.07 9.84
C VAL A 35 -9.19 5.58 9.78
N VAL A 36 -9.14 6.29 10.91
CA VAL A 36 -9.29 7.74 10.93
C VAL A 36 -8.17 8.42 10.14
N THR A 37 -6.91 8.06 10.41
CA THR A 37 -5.75 8.71 9.78
C THR A 37 -5.59 8.40 8.29
N SER A 38 -6.22 7.33 7.79
CA SER A 38 -6.32 7.07 6.35
C SER A 38 -7.34 7.95 5.63
N LYS A 39 -8.37 8.42 6.35
CA LYS A 39 -9.47 9.21 5.78
C LYS A 39 -9.31 10.71 5.96
N ILE A 40 -8.50 11.16 6.91
CA ILE A 40 -8.20 12.58 7.13
C ILE A 40 -6.97 12.98 6.31
N ARG A 41 -7.02 14.11 5.60
CA ARG A 41 -5.89 14.64 4.82
C ARG A 41 -4.78 15.19 5.72
N CYS A 42 -3.53 15.18 5.25
CA CYS A 42 -2.47 15.92 5.91
C CYS A 42 -2.67 17.44 5.71
N ILE A 43 -2.49 18.23 6.76
CA ILE A 43 -2.63 19.68 6.71
C ILE A 43 -1.50 20.32 5.88
N CYS A 44 -0.26 19.83 6.05
CA CYS A 44 0.89 20.38 5.35
C CYS A 44 1.05 19.84 3.92
N LEU A 45 0.49 18.67 3.61
CA LEU A 45 0.53 18.04 2.29
C LEU A 45 -0.87 17.54 1.92
N PRO A 46 -1.76 18.42 1.41
CA PRO A 46 -3.17 18.11 1.21
C PRO A 46 -3.47 16.97 0.24
N SER A 47 -2.50 16.57 -0.59
CA SER A 47 -2.61 15.46 -1.54
C SER A 47 -2.44 14.08 -0.90
N LEU A 48 -2.14 14.01 0.40
CA LEU A 48 -1.86 12.75 1.10
C LEU A 48 -2.75 12.60 2.33
N PRO A 49 -3.10 11.36 2.72
CA PRO A 49 -3.73 11.12 4.00
C PRO A 49 -2.74 11.42 5.14
N ILE A 50 -3.27 11.80 6.30
CA ILE A 50 -2.47 12.20 7.45
C ILE A 50 -1.62 11.03 7.97
N LYS A 51 -2.05 9.77 7.77
CA LYS A 51 -1.23 8.59 8.10
C LYS A 51 0.18 8.67 7.52
N SER A 52 0.32 9.09 6.26
CA SER A 52 1.58 9.17 5.52
C SER A 52 2.37 10.46 5.81
N CYS A 53 1.82 11.37 6.61
CA CYS A 53 2.48 12.62 6.92
C CYS A 53 3.55 12.45 8.00
N SER A 54 4.81 12.75 7.65
CA SER A 54 5.94 12.65 8.58
C SER A 54 5.91 13.72 9.67
N PHE A 55 6.18 13.31 10.90
CA PHE A 55 6.28 14.19 12.07
C PHE A 55 7.35 15.27 11.90
N ASN A 56 8.45 14.96 11.22
CA ASN A 56 9.57 15.89 11.01
C ASN A 56 9.22 17.05 10.07
N ASN A 57 8.21 16.86 9.21
CA ASN A 57 7.86 17.83 8.17
C ASN A 57 6.65 18.69 8.54
N CYS A 58 5.87 18.31 9.55
CA CYS A 58 4.64 19.01 9.90
C CYS A 58 4.23 18.79 11.37
N GLU A 59 4.62 19.71 12.25
CA GLU A 59 4.22 19.66 13.67
C GLU A 59 2.70 19.70 13.84
N ILE A 60 1.99 20.48 13.03
CA ILE A 60 0.52 20.59 13.13
C ILE A 60 -0.15 19.24 12.85
N SER A 61 0.32 18.49 11.86
CA SER A 61 -0.24 17.17 11.56
C SER A 61 0.15 16.13 12.60
N ALA A 62 1.34 16.25 13.19
CA ALA A 62 1.72 15.46 14.36
C ALA A 62 0.78 15.70 15.55
N LEU A 63 0.51 16.97 15.87
CA LEU A 63 -0.45 17.34 16.92
C LEU A 63 -1.84 16.80 16.60
N LEU A 64 -2.32 16.92 15.36
CA LEU A 64 -3.62 16.38 14.97
C LEU A 64 -3.70 14.86 15.13
N LYS A 65 -2.60 14.12 14.88
CA LYS A 65 -2.53 12.68 15.18
C LYS A 65 -2.66 12.40 16.67
N PHE A 66 -1.92 13.10 17.53
CA PHE A 66 -2.05 12.95 18.99
C PHE A 66 -3.43 13.33 19.50
N PHE A 67 -4.05 14.35 18.90
CA PHE A 67 -5.43 14.74 19.20
C PHE A 67 -6.41 13.60 18.87
N ILE A 68 -6.27 12.95 17.71
CA ILE A 68 -7.07 11.78 17.33
C ILE A 68 -6.86 10.65 18.35
N GLU A 69 -5.62 10.36 18.76
CA GLU A 69 -5.33 9.36 19.78
C GLU A 69 -6.04 9.66 21.11
N ASN A 70 -6.08 10.93 21.53
CA ASN A 70 -6.82 11.34 22.73
C ASN A 70 -8.32 11.06 22.61
N GLN A 71 -8.93 11.31 21.44
CA GLN A 71 -10.35 11.01 21.24
C GLN A 71 -10.62 9.50 21.25
N ILE A 72 -9.72 8.71 20.67
CA ILE A 72 -9.79 7.24 20.72
C ILE A 72 -9.69 6.73 22.16
N ARG A 73 -8.78 7.30 22.97
CA ARG A 73 -8.68 6.97 24.41
C ARG A 73 -9.95 7.33 25.19
N LYS A 74 -10.67 8.38 24.77
CA LYS A 74 -11.98 8.74 25.33
C LYS A 74 -13.12 7.81 24.88
N GLY A 75 -12.82 6.82 24.03
CA GLY A 75 -13.78 5.81 23.58
C GLY A 75 -14.57 6.17 22.32
N MET A 76 -14.19 7.24 21.60
CA MET A 76 -14.86 7.59 20.34
C MET A 76 -14.54 6.58 19.24
N THR A 77 -15.55 6.32 18.39
CA THR A 77 -15.41 5.45 17.22
C THR A 77 -14.75 6.18 16.05
N SER A 78 -14.27 5.43 15.05
CA SER A 78 -13.68 6.02 13.84
C SER A 78 -14.65 6.96 13.13
N GLU A 79 -15.90 6.54 12.98
CA GLU A 79 -16.96 7.26 12.29
C GLU A 79 -17.28 8.57 13.00
N GLU A 80 -17.39 8.52 14.33
CA GLU A 80 -17.63 9.71 15.15
C GLU A 80 -16.49 10.72 15.04
N ILE A 81 -15.24 10.26 15.12
CA ILE A 81 -14.07 11.14 14.99
C ILE A 81 -14.03 11.78 13.59
N ILE A 82 -14.26 11.00 12.54
CA ILE A 82 -14.26 11.52 11.16
C ILE A 82 -15.38 12.55 10.97
N GLN A 83 -16.58 12.25 11.46
CA GLN A 83 -17.71 13.17 11.40
C GLN A 83 -17.40 14.46 12.15
N LYS A 84 -16.91 14.38 13.40
CA LYS A 84 -16.53 15.54 14.21
C LYS A 84 -15.35 16.32 13.63
N MET A 85 -14.45 15.70 12.88
CA MET A 85 -13.46 16.45 12.10
C MET A 85 -14.10 17.32 11.02
N GLN A 86 -15.23 16.90 10.44
CA GLN A 86 -15.94 17.72 9.46
C GLN A 86 -16.82 18.78 10.12
N THR A 87 -17.56 18.41 11.18
CA THR A 87 -18.63 19.22 11.78
C THR A 87 -18.23 19.95 13.06
N GLY A 88 -17.06 19.65 13.61
CA GLY A 88 -16.55 20.20 14.87
C GLY A 88 -16.70 19.26 16.06
N PHE A 89 -15.73 19.34 16.96
CA PHE A 89 -15.73 18.62 18.25
C PHE A 89 -16.47 19.35 19.36
N GLY A 90 -16.85 20.63 19.15
CA GLY A 90 -17.47 21.47 20.16
C GLY A 90 -16.44 22.21 21.04
N LYS A 91 -16.92 23.11 21.90
CA LYS A 91 -16.05 23.96 22.74
C LYS A 91 -15.41 23.21 23.89
N GLU A 92 -15.99 22.08 24.29
CA GLU A 92 -15.47 21.16 25.32
C GLU A 92 -14.07 20.62 24.98
N VAL A 93 -13.69 20.64 23.71
CA VAL A 93 -12.39 20.15 23.25
C VAL A 93 -11.25 21.11 23.56
N ILE A 94 -11.54 22.36 23.96
CA ILE A 94 -10.55 23.37 24.29
C ILE A 94 -9.65 22.90 25.44
N ASP A 95 -10.19 22.12 26.38
CA ASP A 95 -9.43 21.60 27.51
C ASP A 95 -8.50 20.43 27.14
N ASP A 96 -8.55 19.93 25.89
CA ASP A 96 -7.62 18.90 25.43
C ASP A 96 -6.18 19.44 25.41
N PRO A 97 -5.21 18.72 26.01
CA PRO A 97 -3.82 19.19 26.07
C PRO A 97 -3.22 19.54 24.70
N ILE A 98 -3.66 18.86 23.64
CA ILE A 98 -3.18 19.14 22.29
C ILE A 98 -3.78 20.43 21.74
N VAL A 99 -5.05 20.72 22.02
CA VAL A 99 -5.72 21.96 21.61
C VAL A 99 -5.12 23.15 22.35
N GLN A 100 -4.84 23.00 23.66
CA GLN A 100 -4.09 23.99 24.42
C GLN A 100 -2.70 24.25 23.86
N LYS A 101 -1.97 23.19 23.45
CA LYS A 101 -0.67 23.35 22.80
C LYS A 101 -0.79 24.13 21.48
N LEU A 102 -1.81 23.88 20.68
CA LEU A 102 -2.06 24.63 19.43
C LEU A 102 -2.37 26.12 19.71
N LEU A 103 -3.21 26.40 20.72
CA LEU A 103 -3.51 27.76 21.18
C LEU A 103 -2.23 28.49 21.61
N ASN A 104 -1.43 27.88 22.49
CA ASN A 104 -0.19 28.46 23.00
C ASN A 104 0.88 28.66 21.91
N SER A 105 0.77 27.93 20.81
CA SER A 105 1.66 28.06 19.64
C SER A 105 1.15 29.09 18.62
N GLY A 106 0.08 29.84 18.92
CA GLY A 106 -0.51 30.83 18.02
C GLY A 106 -1.31 30.26 16.85
N ASN A 107 -1.68 28.97 16.87
CA ASN A 107 -2.41 28.30 15.79
C ASN A 107 -3.94 28.38 15.98
N GLU A 108 -4.47 29.58 16.22
CA GLU A 108 -5.91 29.80 16.50
C GLU A 108 -6.81 29.29 15.37
N GLY A 109 -6.40 29.44 14.11
CA GLY A 109 -7.15 28.91 12.97
C GLY A 109 -7.30 27.39 13.00
N MET A 110 -6.28 26.67 13.48
CA MET A 110 -6.35 25.22 13.63
C MET A 110 -7.32 24.83 14.75
N VAL A 111 -7.28 25.56 15.86
CA VAL A 111 -8.16 25.34 17.01
C VAL A 111 -9.61 25.59 16.61
N ASN A 112 -9.88 26.67 15.87
CA ASN A 112 -11.20 26.95 15.33
C ASN A 112 -11.71 25.81 14.44
N ASN A 113 -10.85 25.25 13.58
CA ASN A 113 -11.24 24.11 12.75
C ASN A 113 -11.52 22.84 13.57
N ILE A 114 -10.82 22.62 14.69
CA ILE A 114 -11.13 21.50 15.59
C ILE A 114 -12.47 21.71 16.30
N VAL A 115 -12.73 22.94 16.79
CA VAL A 115 -13.95 23.27 17.54
C VAL A 115 -15.19 23.28 16.64
N PHE A 116 -15.11 23.94 15.48
CA PHE A 116 -16.24 24.20 14.58
C PHE A 116 -16.28 23.32 13.34
N GLY A 117 -15.23 22.53 13.11
CA GLY A 117 -15.12 21.61 11.98
C GLY A 117 -14.26 22.17 10.86
N PHE A 118 -13.58 21.26 10.15
CA PHE A 118 -12.75 21.57 9.00
C PHE A 118 -13.56 21.59 7.68
N GLY A 119 -14.81 21.13 7.71
CA GLY A 119 -15.65 20.88 6.54
C GLY A 119 -15.23 19.64 5.73
N GLU A 120 -15.91 19.39 4.61
CA GLU A 120 -15.70 18.19 3.80
C GLU A 120 -14.27 18.04 3.24
N LYS A 121 -13.60 19.18 3.03
CA LYS A 121 -12.24 19.22 2.48
C LYS A 121 -11.20 18.58 3.41
N ILE A 122 -11.51 18.24 4.65
CA ILE A 122 -10.61 17.52 5.56
C ILE A 122 -10.43 16.05 5.19
N LEU A 123 -11.32 15.51 4.37
CA LEU A 123 -11.20 14.14 3.92
C LEU A 123 -10.09 14.02 2.88
N ALA A 124 -9.27 12.99 3.01
CA ALA A 124 -8.35 12.57 1.96
C ALA A 124 -9.16 11.97 0.81
N GLU A 125 -8.85 12.35 -0.42
CA GLU A 125 -9.43 11.67 -1.58
C GLU A 125 -8.95 10.21 -1.57
N PRO A 126 -9.86 9.24 -1.80
CA PRO A 126 -9.45 7.85 -1.92
C PRO A 126 -8.52 7.70 -3.12
N ASP A 127 -7.48 6.86 -2.98
CA ASP A 127 -6.63 6.46 -4.11
C ASP A 127 -7.53 6.03 -5.27
N SER A 128 -7.48 6.80 -6.35
CA SER A 128 -8.46 6.65 -7.42
C SER A 128 -8.40 5.23 -8.00
N PHE A 129 -9.55 4.54 -8.03
CA PHE A 129 -9.75 3.23 -8.67
C PHE A 129 -9.01 3.03 -10.01
N PRO A 130 -8.89 4.04 -10.91
CA PRO A 130 -8.11 3.88 -12.15
C PRO A 130 -6.62 3.56 -11.94
N ILE A 131 -5.97 4.04 -10.87
CA ILE A 131 -4.53 3.78 -10.64
C ILE A 131 -4.29 2.30 -10.36
N ASN A 132 -5.08 1.72 -9.45
CA ASN A 132 -4.96 0.31 -9.07
C ASN A 132 -5.27 -0.61 -10.26
N LEU A 133 -6.27 -0.27 -11.08
CA LEU A 133 -6.59 -0.99 -12.31
C LEU A 133 -5.43 -0.95 -13.31
N THR A 134 -4.81 0.21 -13.47
CA THR A 134 -3.69 0.41 -14.41
C THR A 134 -2.47 -0.41 -13.98
N ILE A 135 -2.13 -0.40 -12.68
CA ILE A 135 -1.05 -1.22 -12.13
C ILE A 135 -1.35 -2.70 -12.31
N GLY A 136 -2.59 -3.14 -12.05
CA GLY A 136 -3.01 -4.52 -12.27
C GLY A 136 -2.87 -4.95 -13.74
N LEU A 137 -3.28 -4.09 -14.68
CA LEU A 137 -3.18 -4.36 -16.11
C LEU A 137 -1.72 -4.46 -16.58
N PHE A 138 -0.86 -3.53 -16.18
CA PHE A 138 0.56 -3.58 -16.53
C PHE A 138 1.27 -4.77 -15.87
N GLY A 139 0.91 -5.11 -14.63
CA GLY A 139 1.42 -6.31 -13.95
C GLY A 139 1.04 -7.59 -14.70
N LEU A 140 -0.22 -7.72 -15.12
CA LEU A 140 -0.70 -8.85 -15.91
C LEU A 140 0.05 -8.95 -17.25
N LEU A 141 0.19 -7.83 -17.97
CA LEU A 141 0.91 -7.79 -19.24
C LEU A 141 2.39 -8.17 -19.08
N GLY A 142 3.03 -7.72 -17.99
CA GLY A 142 4.41 -8.11 -17.66
C GLY A 142 4.55 -9.62 -17.47
N ILE A 143 3.66 -10.23 -16.68
CA ILE A 143 3.66 -11.69 -16.43
C ILE A 143 3.43 -12.46 -17.73
N VAL A 144 2.45 -12.04 -18.55
CA VAL A 144 2.16 -12.66 -19.85
C VAL A 144 3.35 -12.53 -20.80
N GLY A 145 4.00 -11.36 -20.85
CA GLY A 145 5.19 -11.11 -21.67
C GLY A 145 6.35 -12.03 -21.29
N ILE A 146 6.64 -12.16 -20.00
CA ILE A 146 7.68 -13.07 -19.49
C ILE A 146 7.34 -14.53 -19.85
N PHE A 147 6.08 -14.95 -19.65
CA PHE A 147 5.65 -16.30 -19.99
C PHE A 147 5.84 -16.63 -21.48
N LEU A 148 5.43 -15.71 -22.38
CA LEU A 148 5.58 -15.87 -23.81
C LEU A 148 7.05 -15.87 -24.25
N TYR A 149 7.89 -15.06 -23.62
CA TYR A 149 9.33 -15.02 -23.88
C TYR A 149 10.00 -16.38 -23.60
N PHE A 150 9.77 -16.96 -22.41
CA PHE A 150 10.31 -18.28 -22.08
C PHE A 150 9.71 -19.41 -22.93
N LYS A 151 8.42 -19.33 -23.29
CA LYS A 151 7.78 -20.29 -24.21
C LYS A 151 8.39 -20.24 -25.62
N LYS A 152 8.77 -19.06 -26.12
CA LYS A 152 9.43 -18.90 -27.42
C LYS A 152 10.88 -19.40 -27.37
N ASN A 153 11.62 -19.11 -26.31
CA ASN A 153 13.04 -19.48 -26.21
C ASN A 153 13.27 -20.97 -25.89
N SER A 154 12.34 -21.62 -25.19
CA SER A 154 12.43 -23.08 -24.91
C SER A 154 12.18 -23.96 -26.13
N ARG A 155 11.56 -23.44 -27.20
CA ARG A 155 11.38 -24.16 -28.47
C ARG A 155 12.65 -24.18 -29.33
N SER A 156 13.63 -23.32 -29.04
CA SER A 156 14.89 -23.22 -29.80
C SER A 156 15.99 -24.15 -29.28
N SER A 157 15.77 -24.88 -28.19
CA SER A 157 16.64 -25.99 -27.74
C SER A 157 15.99 -27.32 -28.07
N GLN A 158 15.81 -27.64 -29.35
CA GLN A 158 15.76 -29.04 -29.76
C GLN A 158 17.21 -29.56 -29.83
N PRO A 159 17.55 -30.68 -29.15
CA PRO A 159 18.82 -31.35 -29.40
C PRO A 159 18.83 -31.80 -30.86
N ASN A 160 19.92 -31.53 -31.58
CA ASN A 160 20.13 -32.13 -32.91
C ASN A 160 19.90 -33.65 -32.81
N PRO A 161 19.15 -34.27 -33.74
CA PRO A 161 19.03 -35.72 -33.74
C PRO A 161 20.44 -36.33 -33.85
N PRO A 162 20.74 -37.40 -33.09
CA PRO A 162 22.07 -38.01 -33.13
C PRO A 162 22.40 -38.45 -34.57
N PRO A 163 23.68 -38.39 -34.98
CA PRO A 163 24.08 -38.74 -36.34
C PRO A 163 23.62 -40.16 -36.66
N GLN A 164 22.91 -40.33 -37.78
CA GLN A 164 22.47 -41.62 -38.28
C GLN A 164 23.69 -42.54 -38.39
N LYS A 165 23.67 -43.62 -37.62
CA LYS A 165 24.66 -44.69 -37.69
C LYS A 165 24.48 -45.36 -39.05
N LYS A 166 25.36 -45.07 -40.01
CA LYS A 166 25.41 -45.74 -41.30
C LYS A 166 25.58 -47.24 -41.04
N ASP A 167 24.57 -48.04 -41.37
CA ASP A 167 24.56 -49.49 -41.14
C ASP A 167 25.68 -50.14 -41.94
N SER A 168 26.78 -50.47 -41.25
CA SER A 168 27.98 -51.09 -41.85
C SER A 168 27.74 -52.50 -42.40
N ASN A 169 26.52 -53.04 -42.23
CA ASN A 169 26.13 -54.32 -42.77
C ASN A 169 25.63 -54.22 -44.22
N LEU A 170 25.10 -53.06 -44.66
CA LEU A 170 24.64 -52.89 -46.04
C LEU A 170 25.82 -52.86 -47.03
N ASP A 171 26.92 -52.22 -46.61
CA ASP A 171 28.18 -52.19 -47.37
C ASP A 171 28.84 -53.59 -47.47
N LYS A 172 28.49 -54.52 -46.57
CA LYS A 172 29.00 -55.89 -46.58
C LYS A 172 28.25 -56.77 -47.61
N TYR A 173 26.92 -56.68 -47.65
CA TYR A 173 26.11 -57.44 -48.62
C TYR A 173 26.33 -57.01 -50.07
N LEU A 174 26.62 -55.73 -50.31
CA LEU A 174 26.89 -55.22 -51.66
C LEU A 174 28.24 -55.68 -52.22
N LYS A 175 29.21 -56.05 -51.36
CA LYS A 175 30.52 -56.59 -51.79
C LYS A 175 30.51 -58.08 -52.10
N GLU A 176 29.46 -58.81 -51.71
CA GLU A 176 29.30 -60.24 -51.99
C GLU A 176 28.49 -60.50 -53.29
N LEU A 177 28.11 -59.43 -54.00
CA LEU A 177 27.34 -59.50 -55.26
C LEU A 177 28.15 -59.11 -56.51
N ASP A 178 29.45 -58.81 -56.37
CA ASP A 178 30.42 -58.63 -57.46
C ASP A 178 31.40 -59.80 -57.56
#